data_AF-A0A950T2W5-F1
#
_entry.id   AF-A0A950T2W5-F1
#
_cell.length_a   1.000
_cell.length_b   1.000
_cell.length_c   1.000
_cell.angle_alpha   90.00
_cell.angle_beta   90.00
_cell.angle_gamma   90.00
#
_symmetry.space_group_name_H-M   'P 1'
#
loop_
_entity.id
_entity.type
_entity.pdbx_description
1 polymer ?
#
loop_
_entity_poly.entity_id
_entity_poly.type
_entity_poly.pdbx_seq_one_letter_code
_entity_poly.pdbx_strand_id
1 'polypeptide(L)' 'ELVKLADLLPEVKNYHFREEVVDGRMAFDYRLRPGPCPTTNALKIMQMEGLPVEEQL' A
#
# COMPACT_ATOMS: atom_id res chain seq x y z
N GLU A 1 7.47 -4.25 -12.20
CA GLU A 1 7.22 -3.96 -10.77
C GLU A 1 8.23 -4.73 -9.93
N LEU A 2 8.89 -4.09 -8.96
CA LEU A 2 9.91 -4.74 -8.12
C LEU A 2 9.38 -5.97 -7.36
N VAL A 3 8.08 -5.96 -7.06
CA VAL A 3 7.38 -7.04 -6.37
C VAL A 3 7.52 -8.40 -7.05
N LYS A 4 7.63 -8.45 -8.38
CA LYS A 4 7.73 -9.69 -9.16
C LYS A 4 9.11 -10.35 -9.06
N LEU A 5 10.10 -9.66 -8.50
CA LEU A 5 11.45 -10.21 -8.36
C LEU A 5 11.49 -11.41 -7.40
N ALA A 6 10.58 -11.45 -6.41
CA ALA A 6 10.45 -12.58 -5.49
C ALA A 6 9.99 -13.88 -6.18
N ASP A 7 9.41 -13.79 -7.39
CA ASP A 7 9.01 -14.96 -8.18
C ASP A 7 10.21 -15.57 -8.94
N LEU A 8 11.27 -14.78 -9.13
CA LEU A 8 12.46 -15.14 -9.93
C LEU A 8 13.66 -15.50 -9.05
N LEU A 9 13.79 -14.86 -7.89
CA LEU A 9 14.93 -15.00 -6.98
C LEU A 9 14.45 -15.53 -5.62
N PRO A 10 14.73 -16.81 -5.27
CA PRO A 10 14.29 -17.40 -4.01
C PRO A 10 14.81 -16.70 -2.75
N GLU A 11 15.93 -15.97 -2.82
CA GLU A 11 16.45 -15.19 -1.70
C GLU A 11 15.65 -13.89 -1.46
N VAL A 12 14.87 -13.44 -2.45
CA VAL A 12 14.09 -12.21 -2.38
C VAL A 12 12.71 -12.51 -1.81
N LYS A 13 12.32 -11.74 -0.77
CA LYS A 13 11.02 -11.87 -0.12
C LYS A 13 10.35 -10.50 -0.01
N ASN A 14 9.10 -10.43 -0.44
CA ASN A 14 8.28 -9.23 -0.26
C ASN A 14 7.73 -9.17 1.17
N TYR A 15 7.67 -7.96 1.70
CA TYR A 15 6.95 -7.62 2.93
C TYR A 15 6.26 -6.28 2.75
N HIS A 16 5.19 -6.04 3.52
CA HIS A 16 4.46 -4.78 3.52
C HIS A 16 3.97 -4.39 4.92
N PHE A 17 3.68 -3.10 5.08
CA PHE A 17 2.87 -2.56 6.17
C PHE A 17 1.43 -2.37 5.72
N ARG A 18 0.51 -2.22 6.67
CA ARG A 18 -0.88 -1.89 6.39
C ARG A 18 -1.30 -0.65 7.14
N GLU A 19 -2.23 0.04 6.52
CA GLU A 19 -2.91 1.19 7.04
C GLU A 19 -4.42 1.06 6.87
N GLU A 20 -5.13 1.74 7.75
CA GLU A 20 -6.59 1.88 7.68
C GLU A 20 -6.94 3.36 7.87
N VAL A 21 -8.12 3.77 7.38
CA VAL A 21 -8.66 5.10 7.66
C VAL A 21 -9.63 4.99 8.81
N VAL A 22 -9.30 5.61 9.95
CA VAL A 22 -10.11 5.65 11.17
C VAL A 22 -10.42 7.11 11.49
N ASP A 23 -11.69 7.46 11.59
CA ASP A 23 -12.15 8.82 11.88
C ASP A 23 -11.54 9.91 10.97
N GLY A 24 -11.42 9.59 9.67
CA GLY A 24 -10.84 10.50 8.67
C GLY A 24 -9.32 10.66 8.78
N ARG A 25 -8.65 9.85 9.60
CA ARG A 25 -7.19 9.85 9.76
C ARG A 25 -6.62 8.52 9.32
N MET A 26 -5.46 8.56 8.69
CA MET A 26 -4.72 7.35 8.35
C MET A 26 -4.00 6.80 9.59
N ALA A 27 -4.22 5.53 9.88
CA ALA A 27 -3.63 4.80 11.00
C ALA A 27 -2.80 3.64 10.46
N PHE A 28 -1.49 3.65 10.73
CA PHE A 28 -0.61 2.53 10.44
C PHE A 28 -0.53 1.61 11.65
N ASP A 29 -0.58 0.30 11.43
CA ASP A 29 -0.42 -0.65 12.53
C ASP A 29 1.06 -1.01 12.81
N TYR A 30 1.98 -0.52 11.97
CA TYR A 30 3.42 -0.73 12.07
C TYR A 30 3.84 -2.21 12.15
N ARG A 31 2.99 -3.13 11.67
CA ARG A 31 3.29 -4.57 11.64
C ARG A 31 3.78 -4.99 10.27
N LEU A 32 4.99 -5.53 10.23
CA LEU A 32 5.57 -6.11 9.03
C LEU A 32 4.85 -7.43 8.70
N ARG A 33 4.35 -7.56 7.47
CA ARG A 33 3.64 -8.75 6.99
C ARG A 33 4.30 -9.33 5.77
N PRO A 34 4.34 -10.67 5.63
CA PRO A 34 4.90 -11.31 4.44
C PRO A 34 4.02 -11.05 3.22
N GLY A 35 4.67 -11.09 2.06
CA GLY A 35 4.03 -10.94 0.76
C GLY A 35 3.90 -9.48 0.31
N PRO A 36 3.45 -9.29 -0.94
CA PRO A 36 3.24 -7.97 -1.52
C PRO A 36 2.08 -7.24 -0.85
N CYS A 37 2.07 -5.91 -0.91
CA CYS A 37 0.91 -5.14 -0.49
C CYS A 37 -0.28 -5.45 -1.43
N PRO A 38 -1.45 -5.87 -0.92
CA PRO A 38 -2.59 -6.24 -1.76
C PRO A 38 -3.30 -5.03 -2.39
N THR A 39 -3.04 -3.82 -1.89
CA THR A 39 -3.74 -2.60 -2.30
C THR A 39 -2.75 -1.47 -2.49
N THR A 40 -3.07 -0.56 -3.42
CA THR A 40 -2.25 0.63 -3.72
C THR A 40 -3.05 1.87 -3.35
N ASN A 41 -3.02 2.23 -2.07
CA ASN A 41 -3.96 3.21 -1.48
C ASN A 41 -3.56 4.66 -1.77
N ALA A 42 -2.49 4.88 -2.53
CA ALA A 42 -1.88 6.18 -2.79
C ALA A 42 -2.91 7.22 -3.31
N LEU A 43 -3.81 6.82 -4.20
CA LEU A 43 -4.87 7.72 -4.70
C LEU A 43 -5.84 8.16 -3.60
N LYS A 44 -6.18 7.25 -2.69
CA LYS A 44 -7.06 7.54 -1.55
C LYS A 44 -6.39 8.48 -0.55
N ILE A 45 -5.08 8.32 -0.34
CA ILE A 45 -4.26 9.23 0.47
C ILE A 45 -4.24 10.62 -0.18
N MET A 46 -3.94 10.69 -1.48
CA MET A 46 -3.92 11.94 -2.22
C MET A 46 -5.28 12.67 -2.13
N GLN A 47 -6.39 11.95 -2.29
CA GLN A 47 -7.74 12.51 -2.13
C GLN A 47 -7.98 13.09 -0.73
N MET A 48 -7.59 12.36 0.33
CA MET A 48 -7.75 12.81 1.72
C MET A 48 -6.94 14.08 2.03
N GLU A 49 -5.77 14.22 1.42
CA GLU A 49 -4.91 15.41 1.54
C GLU A 49 -5.34 16.57 0.63
N GLY A 50 -6.49 16.45 -0.04
CA GLY A 50 -7.06 17.50 -0.89
C GLY A 50 -6.37 17.64 -2.24
N LEU A 51 -5.58 16.65 -2.67
CA LEU A 51 -4.99 16.64 -4.00
C LEU A 51 -6.05 16.23 -5.04
N PRO A 52 -6.05 16.86 -6.23
CA PRO A 52 -6.92 16.46 -7.31
C PRO A 52 -6.48 15.08 -7.83
N VAL A 53 -7.33 14.08 -7.63
CA VAL A 53 -7.19 12.75 -8.22
C VAL A 53 -8.37 12.50 -9.16
N GLU A 54 -8.08 12.02 -10.37
CA GLU A 54 -9.12 11.63 -11.32
C GLU A 54 -9.91 10.45 -10.75
N GLU A 55 -11.23 10.61 -10.59
CA GLU A 55 -12.11 9.50 -10.23
C GLU A 55 -12.07 8.45 -11.35
N GLN A 56 -11.64 7.24 -11.03
CA GLN A 56 -11.71 6.11 -11.93
C GLN A 56 -13.18 5.68 -12.00
N LEU A 57 -13.87 6.10 -13.07
CA LEU A 57 -15.22 5.64 -13.46
C LEU A 57 -15.27 4.12 -13.65
#